data_AF-A0A6N7SRF0-F1
#
_entry.id   AF-A0A6N7SRF0-F1
#
_cell.length_a   1.000
_cell.length_b   1.000
_cell.length_c   1.000
_cell.angle_alpha   90.00
_cell.angle_beta   90.00
_cell.angle_gamma   90.00
#
_symmetry.space_group_name_H-M   'P 1'
#
loop_
_entity.id
_entity.type
_entity.pdbx_description
1 polymer ?
#
loop_
_entity_poly.entity_id
_entity_poly.type
_entity_poly.pdbx_seq_one_letter_code
_entity_poly.pdbx_strand_id
1 'polypeptide(L)' 'MSNATTNQCCGTCAFHIPMAADEFCCNNEDSEGYGLSTTYDDCCDEYEEREA' A
#
# COMPACT_ATOMS: atom_id res chain seq x y z
N MET A 1 -1.16 25.76 3.54
CA MET A 1 -2.36 25.32 2.80
C MET A 1 -2.12 23.88 2.42
N SER A 2 -3.06 23.03 2.79
CA SER A 2 -3.03 21.57 2.72
C SER A 2 -2.81 21.10 1.29
N ASN A 3 -1.64 20.51 1.00
CA ASN A 3 -1.54 19.63 -0.15
C ASN A 3 -2.13 18.30 0.30
N ALA A 4 -3.34 18.00 -0.16
CA ALA A 4 -3.82 16.62 -0.24
C ALA A 4 -2.97 15.90 -1.30
N THR A 5 -1.68 15.73 -1.04
CA THR A 5 -0.84 14.77 -1.76
C THR A 5 -1.42 13.43 -1.39
N THR A 6 -1.98 12.73 -2.38
CA THR A 6 -2.23 11.29 -2.35
C THR A 6 -0.97 10.65 -1.78
N ASN A 7 -0.96 10.41 -0.47
CA ASN A 7 0.17 9.80 0.19
C ASN A 7 0.28 8.44 -0.46
N GLN A 8 1.37 8.20 -1.20
CA GLN A 8 1.71 6.95 -1.90
C GLN A 8 2.03 5.85 -0.87
N CYS A 9 1.12 5.72 0.09
CA CYS A 9 1.19 4.74 1.14
C CYS A 9 0.55 3.47 0.61
N CYS A 10 1.19 2.37 0.94
CA CYS A 10 0.72 1.01 1.00
C CYS A 10 -0.80 0.86 1.10
N GLY A 11 -1.46 1.48 2.10
CA GLY A 11 -2.90 1.36 2.28
C GLY A 11 -3.78 1.82 1.10
N THR A 12 -3.22 2.61 0.18
CA THR A 12 -3.88 3.08 -1.05
C THR A 12 -3.31 2.44 -2.32
N CYS A 13 -2.29 1.60 -2.20
CA CYS A 13 -1.62 0.95 -3.32
C CYS A 13 -2.54 -0.10 -3.98
N ALA A 14 -2.48 -0.24 -5.30
CA ALA A 14 -3.22 -1.24 -6.07
C ALA A 14 -2.92 -2.68 -5.61
N PHE A 15 -1.69 -2.94 -5.20
CA PHE A 15 -1.22 -4.26 -4.80
C PHE A 15 -1.49 -4.64 -3.35
N HIS A 16 -2.07 -3.73 -2.55
CA HIS A 16 -2.37 -4.05 -1.15
C HIS A 16 -3.67 -4.81 -1.02
N ILE A 17 -3.64 -5.91 -0.28
CA ILE A 17 -4.83 -6.70 0.03
C ILE A 17 -5.15 -6.57 1.52
N PRO A 18 -6.38 -6.15 1.87
CA PRO A 18 -6.78 -6.04 3.26
C PRO A 18 -6.84 -7.43 3.91
N MET A 19 -6.29 -7.53 5.12
CA MET A 19 -6.36 -8.70 5.98
C MET A 19 -7.31 -8.42 7.17
N ALA A 20 -7.21 -9.20 8.24
CA ALA A 20 -8.00 -8.98 9.44
C ALA A 20 -7.47 -7.79 10.24
N ALA A 21 -8.37 -7.09 10.95
CA ALA A 21 -8.02 -6.07 11.95
C ALA A 21 -7.09 -4.95 11.44
N ASP A 22 -7.41 -4.37 10.28
CA ASP A 22 -6.70 -3.21 9.69
C ASP A 22 -5.23 -3.49 9.28
N GLU A 23 -4.82 -4.76 9.23
CA GLU A 23 -3.55 -5.19 8.63
C GLU A 23 -3.70 -5.36 7.11
N PHE A 24 -2.65 -5.07 6.36
CA PHE A 24 -2.58 -5.27 4.90
C PHE A 24 -1.48 -6.28 4.57
N CYS A 25 -1.56 -6.92 3.40
CA CYS A 25 -0.45 -7.68 2.82
C CYS A 25 -0.07 -7.07 1.48
N CYS A 26 1.23 -6.97 1.19
CA CYS A 26 1.68 -6.60 -0.14
C CYS A 26 1.59 -7.81 -1.09
N ASN A 27 0.88 -7.64 -2.20
CA ASN A 27 0.73 -8.65 -3.25
C ASN A 27 1.47 -8.25 -4.56
N ASN A 28 2.43 -7.32 -4.47
CA ASN A 28 3.32 -7.00 -5.60
C ASN A 28 4.52 -7.93 -5.58
N GLU A 29 4.62 -8.87 -6.53
CA GLU A 29 5.73 -9.84 -6.60
C GLU A 29 7.09 -9.21 -6.90
N ASP A 30 7.10 -8.00 -7.46
CA ASP A 30 8.32 -7.22 -7.73
C ASP A 30 8.76 -6.36 -6.53
N SER A 31 7.93 -6.27 -5.48
CA SER A 31 8.26 -5.51 -4.28
C SER A 31 9.03 -6.36 -3.27
N GLU A 32 10.03 -5.76 -2.62
CA GLU A 32 10.74 -6.39 -1.49
C GLU A 32 9.79 -6.74 -0.32
N GLY A 33 8.59 -6.13 -0.29
CA GLY A 33 7.54 -6.41 0.67
C GLY A 33 6.62 -7.58 0.32
N TYR A 34 6.82 -8.27 -0.81
CA TYR A 34 5.89 -9.32 -1.28
C TYR A 34 5.60 -10.38 -0.22
N GLY A 35 4.31 -10.57 0.09
CA GLY A 35 3.84 -11.54 1.08
C GLY A 35 4.08 -11.13 2.54
N LEU A 36 4.60 -9.93 2.80
CA LEU A 36 4.76 -9.39 4.15
C LEU A 36 3.54 -8.55 4.54
N SER A 37 3.26 -8.57 5.85
CA SER A 37 2.26 -7.69 6.46
C SER A 37 2.75 -6.25 6.42
N THR A 38 1.88 -5.34 6.00
CA THR A 38 2.13 -3.90 5.89
C THR A 38 1.02 -3.13 6.60
N THR A 39 1.35 -1.91 7.01
CA THR A 39 0.40 -0.96 7.59
C THR A 39 -0.17 -0.04 6.53
N TYR A 40 -1.23 0.71 6.87
CA TYR A 40 -1.84 1.65 5.94
C TYR A 40 -0.86 2.76 5.54
N ASP A 41 -0.03 3.22 6.48
CA ASP A 41 0.88 4.36 6.34
C ASP A 41 2.28 4.02 5.82
N ASP A 42 2.63 2.73 5.70
CA ASP A 42 3.87 2.30 5.06
C ASP A 42 3.96 2.88 3.63
N CYS A 43 5.16 3.17 3.15
CA CYS A 43 5.41 3.58 1.77
C CYS A 43 6.13 2.45 1.03
N CYS A 44 5.85 2.30 -0.27
CA CYS A 44 6.60 1.39 -1.14
C CYS A 44 7.09 2.10 -2.40
N ASP A 45 8.27 1.71 -2.88
CA ASP A 45 8.85 2.27 -4.10
C ASP A 45 8.09 1.79 -5.35
N GLU A 46 7.48 0.61 -5.28
CA GLU A 46 6.62 0.02 -6.30
C GLU A 46 5.13 0.39 -6.12
N TYR A 47 4.85 1.59 -5.58
CA TYR A 47 3.49 2.08 -5.42
C TYR A 47 2.82 2.25 -6.78
N GLU A 48 1.64 1.64 -6.94
CA GLU A 48 0.73 1.91 -8.05
C GLU A 48 -0.61 2.40 -7.52
N GLU A 49 -1.20 3.38 -8.20
CA GLU A 49 -2.50 3.91 -7.83
C GLU A 49 -3.59 2.85 -8.02
N ARG A 50 -4.50 2.75 -7.04
CA ARG A 50 -5.65 1.85 -7.17
C ARG A 50 -6.69 2.49 -8.10
N GLU A 51 -6.93 1.86 -9.23
CA GLU A 51 -8.07 2.17 -10.10
C GLU A 51 -9.38 2.03 -9.30
N ALA A 52 -10.24 3.05 -9.36
CA ALA A 52 -11.45 3.21 -8.55
C ALA A 52 -12.62 2.31 -8.96
#